data_AF-A0A4R3TRV7-F1
#
_entry.id   AF-A0A4R3TRV7-F1
#
_cell.length_a   1.000
_cell.length_b   1.000
_cell.length_c   1.000
_cell.angle_alpha   90.00
_cell.angle_beta   90.00
_cell.angle_gamma   90.00
#
_symmetry.space_group_name_H-M   'P 1'
#
loop_
_entity.id
_entity.type
_entity.pdbx_description
1 polymer ?
#
loop_
_entity_poly.entity_id
_entity_poly.type
_entity_poly.pdbx_seq_one_letter_code
_entity_poly.pdbx_strand_id
1 'polypeptide(L)'
;MALPRDHQLATREIIYWTDLSDETVLLSMCDPGAHIEDLLVSHLTVDAKRPNIEWHDVSRGIVKSLVSMGLGVSLVMESDVGASLAGLTYREVQSGAGPSRIDFYAHWLANNENPALRRFVELLAERYPSTSVFG
;
A
#
# COMPACT_ATOMS: atom_id res chain seq x y z
N MET A 1 0.64 -6.76 -0.06
CA MET A 1 1.21 -7.27 1.20
C MET A 1 2.64 -7.74 1.00
N ALA A 2 3.57 -7.27 1.81
CA ALA A 2 4.91 -7.82 1.98
C ALA A 2 4.90 -8.75 3.20
N LEU A 3 5.40 -9.97 3.00
CA LEU A 3 5.39 -11.04 3.99
C LEU A 3 6.77 -11.69 4.06
N PRO A 4 7.21 -12.20 5.22
CA PRO A 4 8.31 -13.16 5.27
C PRO A 4 8.02 -14.36 4.35
N ARG A 5 9.05 -14.92 3.70
CA ARG A 5 8.87 -16.05 2.76
C ARG A 5 8.14 -17.24 3.39
N ASP A 6 8.47 -17.55 4.64
CA ASP A 6 7.95 -18.71 5.36
C ASP A 6 6.66 -18.39 6.15
N HIS A 7 6.08 -17.21 5.94
CA HIS A 7 4.85 -16.79 6.60
C HIS A 7 3.64 -17.60 6.11
N GLN A 8 2.69 -17.92 7.00
CA GLN A 8 1.51 -18.72 6.63
C GLN A 8 0.72 -18.09 5.48
N LEU A 9 0.47 -16.77 5.55
CA LEU A 9 -0.22 -16.02 4.50
C LEU A 9 0.57 -15.95 3.17
N ALA A 10 1.87 -16.23 3.16
CA ALA A 10 2.66 -16.25 1.92
C ALA A 10 2.27 -17.43 1.00
N THR A 11 1.63 -18.47 1.53
CA THR A 11 1.11 -19.61 0.75
C THR A 11 -0.17 -19.30 -0.02
N ARG A 12 -0.88 -18.24 0.37
CA ARG A 12 -2.12 -17.81 -0.30
C ARG A 12 -1.79 -16.99 -1.53
N GLU A 13 -2.61 -17.06 -2.57
CA GLU A 13 -2.48 -16.20 -3.75
C GLU A 13 -3.03 -14.78 -3.48
N ILE A 14 -4.16 -14.74 -2.76
CA ILE A 14 -4.87 -13.53 -2.37
C ILE A 14 -5.02 -13.52 -0.84
N ILE A 15 -4.82 -12.36 -0.24
CA ILE A 15 -5.05 -12.09 1.18
C ILE A 15 -6.29 -11.21 1.32
N TYR A 16 -7.19 -11.55 2.22
CA TYR A 16 -8.33 -10.70 2.54
C TYR A 16 -8.01 -9.81 3.73
N TRP A 17 -8.65 -8.65 3.82
CA TRP A 17 -8.47 -7.73 4.94
C TRP A 17 -8.73 -8.36 6.31
N THR A 18 -9.68 -9.31 6.39
CA THR A 18 -9.98 -10.06 7.61
C THR A 18 -8.84 -10.99 8.04
N ASP A 19 -7.99 -11.43 7.11
CA ASP A 19 -6.82 -12.27 7.42
C ASP A 19 -5.75 -11.50 8.21
N LEU A 20 -5.79 -10.17 8.18
CA LEU A 20 -4.83 -9.32 8.89
C LEU A 20 -5.17 -9.17 10.38
N SER A 21 -6.34 -9.61 10.84
CA SER A 21 -6.84 -9.38 12.19
C SER A 21 -5.92 -9.90 13.31
N ASP A 22 -5.13 -10.93 13.03
CA ASP A 22 -4.19 -11.55 13.96
C ASP A 22 -2.73 -11.20 13.67
N GLU A 23 -2.50 -10.29 12.72
CA GLU A 23 -1.16 -9.92 12.27
C GLU A 23 -0.65 -8.65 12.96
N THR A 24 0.67 -8.52 13.04
CA THR A 24 1.35 -7.25 13.36
C THR A 24 1.73 -6.56 12.05
N VAL A 25 1.05 -5.45 11.76
CA VAL A 25 1.28 -4.62 10.59
C VAL A 25 2.28 -3.51 10.92
N LEU A 26 3.44 -3.56 10.27
CA LEU A 26 4.50 -2.57 10.40
C LEU A 26 4.27 -1.41 9.43
N LEU A 27 4.17 -0.20 9.97
CA LEU A 27 4.01 1.04 9.20
C LEU A 27 5.19 1.99 9.44
N SER A 28 5.58 2.70 8.37
CA SER A 28 6.55 3.79 8.44
C SER A 28 5.84 5.08 8.82
N MET A 29 6.41 5.89 9.72
CA MET A 29 5.93 7.25 9.97
C MET A 29 6.13 8.19 8.77
N CYS A 30 6.94 7.80 7.78
CA CYS A 30 7.05 8.52 6.52
C CYS A 30 5.82 8.25 5.64
N ASP A 31 5.46 9.24 4.81
CA ASP A 31 4.38 9.05 3.83
C ASP A 31 4.62 7.81 2.94
N PRO A 32 3.55 7.04 2.62
CA PRO A 32 2.14 7.31 2.91
C PRO A 32 1.60 6.53 4.14
N GLY A 33 2.39 6.30 5.19
CA GLY A 33 2.02 5.43 6.31
C GLY A 33 0.63 5.69 6.90
N ALA A 34 0.27 6.95 7.15
CA ALA A 34 -1.04 7.33 7.68
C ALA A 34 -2.20 6.94 6.74
N HIS A 35 -2.02 7.17 5.43
CA HIS A 35 -3.02 6.76 4.43
C HIS A 35 -3.17 5.23 4.36
N ILE A 36 -2.11 4.47 4.65
CA ILE A 36 -2.18 3.00 4.72
C ILE A 36 -2.97 2.55 5.95
N GLU A 37 -2.81 3.21 7.10
CA GLU A 37 -3.65 2.97 8.27
C GLU A 37 -5.13 3.28 7.97
N ASP A 38 -5.42 4.42 7.35
CA ASP A 38 -6.79 4.78 6.97
C ASP A 38 -7.40 3.72 6.03
N LEU A 39 -6.62 3.22 5.07
CA LEU A 39 -7.04 2.15 4.18
C LEU A 39 -7.34 0.85 4.95
N LEU A 40 -6.45 0.43 5.86
CA LEU A 40 -6.67 -0.72 6.74
C LEU A 40 -7.97 -0.58 7.51
N VAL A 41 -8.18 0.57 8.16
CA VAL A 41 -9.36 0.83 8.97
C VAL A 41 -10.62 0.86 8.11
N SER A 42 -10.57 1.41 6.90
CA SER A 42 -11.74 1.50 6.00
C SER A 42 -12.27 0.14 5.53
N HIS A 43 -11.41 -0.88 5.47
CA HIS A 43 -11.76 -2.22 5.01
C HIS A 43 -12.12 -3.19 6.14
N LEU A 44 -11.96 -2.78 7.40
CA LEU A 44 -12.33 -3.57 8.57
C LEU A 44 -13.71 -3.13 9.06
N THR A 45 -14.60 -4.09 9.31
CA THR A 45 -15.91 -3.79 9.90
C THR A 45 -15.75 -3.32 11.34
N VAL A 46 -16.76 -2.64 11.88
CA VAL A 46 -16.76 -2.16 13.28
C VAL A 46 -16.54 -3.30 14.28
N ASP A 47 -17.06 -4.49 13.97
CA ASP A 47 -16.96 -5.68 14.81
C ASP A 47 -15.72 -6.55 14.50
N ALA A 48 -14.95 -6.21 13.45
CA ALA A 48 -13.74 -6.95 13.12
C ALA A 48 -12.62 -6.63 14.12
N LYS A 49 -11.89 -7.67 14.54
CA LYS A 49 -10.65 -7.50 15.28
C LYS A 49 -9.65 -6.75 14.38
N ARG A 50 -9.08 -5.66 14.89
CA ARG A 50 -8.07 -4.88 14.16
C ARG A 50 -6.69 -5.54 14.29
N PRO A 51 -5.85 -5.50 13.24
CA PRO A 51 -4.44 -5.85 13.35
C PRO A 51 -3.76 -5.03 14.44
N ASN A 52 -2.69 -5.58 15.01
CA ASN A 52 -1.78 -4.79 15.81
C ASN A 52 -0.97 -3.88 14.85
N ILE A 53 -1.04 -2.56 15.03
CA ILE A 53 -0.31 -1.62 14.18
C ILE A 53 0.91 -1.11 14.94
N GLU A 54 2.10 -1.33 14.37
CA GLU A 54 3.36 -0.84 14.91
C GLU A 54 3.97 0.22 13.99
N TRP A 55 4.19 1.40 14.55
CA TRP A 55 4.77 2.54 13.85
C TRP A 55 6.28 2.60 14.07
N HIS A 56 7.02 2.76 12.98
CA HIS A 56 8.46 2.93 13.01
C HIS A 56 8.88 4.23 12.34
N ASP A 57 9.72 5.00 13.03
CA ASP A 57 10.38 6.19 12.49
C ASP A 57 11.58 5.81 11.59
N VAL A 58 11.28 5.10 10.51
CA VAL A 58 12.24 4.60 9.53
C VAL A 58 11.62 4.62 8.13
N SER A 59 12.45 4.63 7.09
CA SER A 59 11.96 4.58 5.71
C SER A 59 11.18 3.29 5.41
N ARG A 60 10.32 3.35 4.39
CA ARG A 60 9.59 2.18 3.85
C ARG A 60 10.51 1.03 3.41
N GLY A 61 11.70 1.35 2.92
CA GLY A 61 12.72 0.35 2.59
C GLY A 61 13.21 -0.42 3.82
N ILE A 62 13.38 0.29 4.95
CA ILE A 62 13.75 -0.34 6.23
C ILE A 62 12.59 -1.17 6.78
N VAL A 63 11.34 -0.71 6.68
CA VAL A 63 10.17 -1.53 7.05
C VAL A 63 10.17 -2.86 6.28
N LYS A 64 10.44 -2.85 4.96
CA LYS A 64 10.60 -4.10 4.18
C LYS A 64 11.69 -5.02 4.74
N SER A 65 12.81 -4.46 5.20
CA SER A 65 13.86 -5.24 5.86
C SER A 65 13.37 -5.86 7.19
N LEU A 66 12.63 -5.12 8.01
CA LEU A 66 12.05 -5.65 9.26
C LEU A 66 11.07 -6.80 8.98
N VAL A 67 10.25 -6.67 7.94
CA VAL A 67 9.38 -7.76 7.47
C VAL A 67 10.21 -8.97 7.05
N SER A 68 11.32 -8.79 6.32
CA SER A 68 12.18 -9.91 5.90
C SER A 68 12.83 -10.65 7.07
N MET A 69 12.96 -9.98 8.22
CA MET A 69 13.45 -10.55 9.47
C MET A 69 12.35 -11.26 10.29
N GLY A 70 11.10 -11.29 9.82
CA GLY A 70 10.00 -11.96 10.51
C GLY A 70 9.37 -11.16 11.64
N LEU A 71 9.61 -9.84 11.73
CA LEU A 71 9.08 -9.00 12.81
C LEU A 71 7.60 -8.61 12.64
N GLY A 72 7.02 -8.93 11.48
CA GLY A 72 5.64 -8.62 11.15
C GLY A 72 5.43 -8.64 9.65
N VAL A 73 4.36 -8.00 9.20
CA VAL A 73 3.95 -7.89 7.81
C VAL A 73 3.71 -6.43 7.45
N SER A 74 3.66 -6.06 6.16
CA SER A 74 3.42 -4.65 5.80
C SER A 74 2.65 -4.51 4.49
N LEU A 75 1.79 -3.49 4.41
CA LEU A 75 1.19 -3.07 3.15
C LEU A 75 2.20 -2.22 2.39
N VAL A 76 2.40 -2.58 1.12
CA VAL A 76 3.31 -1.88 0.20
C VAL A 76 2.55 -1.62 -1.09
N MET A 77 2.82 -0.47 -1.72
CA MET A 77 2.24 -0.17 -3.03
C MET A 77 2.96 -0.99 -4.10
N GLU A 78 2.31 -1.25 -5.23
CA GLU A 78 2.94 -1.99 -6.34
C GLU A 78 4.22 -1.30 -6.84
N SER A 79 4.21 0.04 -6.89
CA SER A 79 5.38 0.86 -7.21
C SER A 79 6.56 0.65 -6.27
N ASP A 80 6.31 0.14 -5.06
CA ASP A 80 7.31 -0.07 -4.01
C ASP A 80 7.89 -1.48 -4.02
N VAL A 81 7.30 -2.38 -4.82
CA VAL A 81 7.75 -3.77 -4.91
C VAL A 81 9.19 -3.82 -5.43
N GLY A 82 9.58 -2.92 -6.33
CA GLY A 82 10.98 -2.69 -6.74
C GLY A 82 11.74 -3.99 -7.09
N ALA A 83 13.08 -3.98 -6.99
CA ALA A 83 13.83 -5.23 -6.97
C ALA A 83 13.43 -6.03 -5.72
N SER A 84 12.98 -7.29 -5.89
CA SER A 84 12.51 -8.10 -4.77
C SER A 84 13.60 -8.21 -3.71
N LEU A 85 13.31 -7.79 -2.48
CA LEU A 85 14.22 -8.02 -1.36
C LEU A 85 14.19 -9.52 -1.03
N ALA A 86 15.36 -10.14 -0.89
CA ALA A 86 15.46 -11.55 -0.53
C ALA A 86 14.71 -11.83 0.78
N GLY A 87 14.04 -12.99 0.86
CA GLY A 87 13.27 -13.37 2.04
C GLY A 87 11.87 -12.78 2.12
N LEU A 88 11.45 -11.96 1.15
CA LEU A 88 10.06 -11.48 1.06
C LEU A 88 9.25 -12.22 0.00
N THR A 89 7.97 -12.39 0.30
CA THR A 89 6.91 -12.78 -0.62
C THR A 89 5.89 -11.65 -0.70
N TYR A 90 5.48 -11.29 -1.91
CA TYR A 90 4.43 -10.29 -2.13
C TYR A 90 3.12 -10.97 -2.52
N ARG A 91 2.02 -10.53 -1.89
CA ARG A 91 0.65 -10.98 -2.18
C ARG A 91 -0.30 -9.82 -2.30
N GLU A 92 -1.25 -9.95 -3.21
CA GLU A 92 -2.32 -8.98 -3.38
C GLU A 92 -3.26 -9.02 -2.17
N VAL A 93 -3.71 -7.84 -1.74
CA VAL A 93 -4.75 -7.73 -0.71
C VAL A 93 -6.04 -7.31 -1.40
N GLN A 94 -7.10 -8.09 -1.21
CA GLN A 94 -8.40 -7.86 -1.83
C GLN A 94 -9.50 -7.68 -0.78
N SER A 95 -10.52 -6.94 -1.18
CA SER A 95 -11.81 -6.90 -0.50
C SER A 95 -12.80 -7.85 -1.19
N GLY A 96 -13.96 -8.09 -0.57
CA GLY A 96 -15.04 -8.83 -1.22
C GLY A 96 -15.57 -8.19 -2.53
N ALA A 97 -15.22 -6.92 -2.78
CA ALA A 97 -15.56 -6.19 -4.00
C ALA A 97 -14.42 -6.18 -5.06
N GLY A 98 -13.31 -6.87 -4.79
CA GLY A 98 -12.15 -6.94 -5.69
C GLY A 98 -10.89 -6.24 -5.14
N PRO A 99 -9.92 -5.92 -6.02
CA PRO A 99 -8.63 -5.34 -5.65
C PRO A 99 -8.79 -4.01 -4.90
N SER A 100 -8.05 -3.86 -3.80
CA SER A 100 -7.96 -2.57 -3.10
C SER A 100 -6.97 -1.67 -3.82
N ARG A 101 -7.38 -0.44 -4.11
CA ARG A 101 -6.56 0.55 -4.83
C ARG A 101 -6.28 1.75 -3.94
N ILE A 102 -5.04 2.24 -4.02
CA ILE A 102 -4.66 3.55 -3.49
C ILE A 102 -4.54 4.47 -4.69
N ASP A 103 -5.37 5.51 -4.71
CA ASP A 103 -5.36 6.50 -5.78
C ASP A 103 -4.42 7.65 -5.44
N PHE A 104 -3.71 8.13 -6.44
CA PHE A 104 -2.86 9.32 -6.34
C PHE A 104 -3.57 10.51 -6.96
N TYR A 105 -3.66 11.59 -6.19
CA TYR A 105 -4.28 12.84 -6.62
C TYR A 105 -3.25 13.96 -6.65
N ALA A 106 -3.24 14.72 -7.74
CA ALA A 106 -2.51 15.98 -7.83
C ALA A 106 -3.48 17.12 -7.57
N HIS A 107 -3.16 17.98 -6.60
CA HIS A 107 -3.99 19.14 -6.25
C HIS A 107 -3.23 20.44 -6.57
N TRP A 108 -3.96 21.43 -7.07
CA TRP A 108 -3.45 22.78 -7.31
C TRP A 108 -4.52 23.81 -6.96
N LEU A 109 -4.08 25.05 -6.68
CA LEU A 109 -5.00 26.17 -6.44
C LEU A 109 -5.78 26.48 -7.71
N ALA A 110 -7.07 26.80 -7.56
CA ALA A 110 -7.97 27.10 -8.67
C ALA A 110 -7.48 28.29 -9.54
N ASN A 111 -6.73 29.21 -8.95
CA ASN A 111 -6.17 30.39 -9.62
C ASN A 111 -4.68 30.24 -9.97
N ASN A 112 -4.14 29.01 -10.03
CA ASN A 112 -2.75 28.80 -10.42
C ASN A 112 -2.57 29.01 -11.94
N GLU A 113 -2.00 30.14 -12.32
CA GLU A 113 -1.72 30.50 -13.72
C GLU A 113 -0.31 30.10 -14.20
N ASN A 114 0.46 29.34 -13.41
CA ASN A 114 1.82 28.96 -13.78
C ASN A 114 1.81 28.02 -15.00
N PRO A 115 2.45 28.40 -16.13
CA PRO A 115 2.49 27.56 -17.33
C PRO A 115 3.18 26.21 -17.12
N ALA A 116 4.04 26.08 -16.10
CA ALA A 116 4.65 24.81 -15.73
C ALA A 116 3.62 23.77 -15.26
N LEU A 117 2.53 24.18 -14.59
CA LEU A 117 1.46 23.28 -14.18
C LEU A 117 0.83 22.60 -15.40
N ARG A 118 0.52 23.38 -16.44
CA ARG A 118 -0.03 22.85 -17.69
C ARG A 118 0.90 21.83 -18.32
N ARG A 119 2.20 22.13 -18.41
CA ARG A 119 3.21 21.20 -18.94
C ARG A 119 3.34 19.93 -18.12
N PHE A 120 3.26 20.04 -16.80
CA PHE A 120 3.30 18.91 -15.89
C PHE A 120 2.07 17.99 -16.07
N VAL A 121 0.86 18.55 -16.18
CA VAL A 121 -0.36 17.77 -16.42
C VAL A 121 -0.34 17.11 -17.80
N GLU A 122 0.12 17.80 -18.84
CA GLU A 122 0.32 17.22 -20.18
C GLU A 122 1.27 16.01 -20.11
N LEU A 123 2.38 16.13 -19.38
CA LEU A 123 3.36 15.05 -19.18
C LEU A 123 2.79 13.86 -18.40
N LEU A 124 1.95 14.10 -17.38
CA LEU A 124 1.27 13.03 -16.66
C LEU A 124 0.30 12.28 -17.56
N ALA A 125 -0.50 13.00 -18.35
CA ALA A 125 -1.46 12.40 -19.27
C ALA A 125 -0.79 11.56 -20.38
N GLU A 126 0.39 11.97 -20.85
CA GLU A 126 1.18 11.22 -21.83
C GLU A 126 1.77 9.93 -21.25
N ARG A 127 2.35 9.98 -20.04
CA ARG A 127 3.04 8.85 -19.42
C ARG A 127 2.12 7.87 -18.68
N TYR A 128 1.01 8.37 -18.15
CA TYR A 128 0.05 7.61 -17.37
C TYR A 128 -1.37 7.88 -17.90
N PRO A 129 -1.66 7.50 -19.17
CA PRO A 129 -2.99 7.67 -19.72
C PRO A 129 -3.99 6.91 -18.85
N SER A 130 -5.12 7.55 -18.54
CA SER A 130 -6.18 6.95 -17.74
C SER A 130 -6.60 5.62 -18.36
N THR A 131 -6.27 4.51 -17.71
CA THR A 131 -6.74 3.18 -18.10
C THR A 131 -8.20 3.04 -17.68
N SER A 132 -9.10 3.77 -18.33
CA SER A 132 -10.53 3.52 -18.24
C SER A 132 -10.82 2.24 -19.02
N VAL A 133 -10.72 1.09 -18.35
CA VAL A 133 -11.34 -0.15 -18.81
C VAL A 133 -12.41 -0.51 -17.80
N PHE A 134 -13.56 0.14 -17.89
CA PHE A 134 -14.87 -0.43 -17.57
C PHE A 134 -15.90 0.32 -18.41
N GLY A 135 -16.41 -0.37 -19.43
CA GLY A 135 -17.66 -0.03 -20.11
C GLY A 135 -18.82 -0.82 -19.52
#